data_AF-A0A7V8XUQ2-F1
#
_entry.id   AF-A0A7V8XUQ2-F1
#
_cell.length_a   1.000
_cell.length_b   1.000
_cell.length_c   1.000
_cell.angle_alpha   90.00
_cell.angle_beta   90.00
_cell.angle_gamma   90.00
#
_symmetry.space_group_name_H-M   'P 1'
#
loop_
_entity.id
_entity.type
_entity.pdbx_description
1 polymer ?
#
loop_
_entity_poly.entity_id
_entity_poly.type
_entity_poly.pdbx_seq_one_letter_code
_entity_poly.pdbx_strand_id
1 'polypeptide(L)'
;ADDPRIMSRAHVFAGRTVTFGVRSDADVQASEVRMRGLDGFSASVRTPAGALQLDTSLLGTGNLSNVLAATAVAVTFDVPLDAIASRVSALRPARRRGELLRLPGGVTLIDDSYNSSPTALKHSLEVVAAATGSARKVAVLGEMLELGEYGSLLHGECGQAAKDAGLDCLFVVGGAAAGELADAARKAGMPAGSIVFTSNREEALTELLKRVRPGDLVLVKGSRGIGLDVVVDRLKAEFA
;
A
#
# COMPACT_ATOMS: atom_id res chain seq x y z
N ALA A 1 -8.74 -8.20 -15.08
CA ALA A 1 -9.48 -9.44 -14.82
C ALA A 1 -9.94 -9.54 -13.37
N ASP A 2 -9.12 -9.13 -12.39
CA ASP A 2 -9.41 -9.36 -10.96
C ASP A 2 -10.44 -8.40 -10.33
N ASP A 3 -10.87 -7.34 -11.02
CA ASP A 3 -11.96 -6.46 -10.54
C ASP A 3 -13.29 -6.82 -11.25
N PRO A 4 -14.25 -7.45 -10.56
CA PRO A 4 -15.52 -7.86 -11.15
C PRO A 4 -16.39 -6.68 -11.57
N ARG A 5 -16.23 -5.50 -10.96
CA ARG A 5 -16.97 -4.27 -11.32
C ARG A 5 -16.48 -3.71 -12.66
N ILE A 6 -15.20 -3.87 -12.95
CA ILE A 6 -14.62 -3.52 -14.25
C ILE A 6 -15.03 -4.57 -15.29
N MET A 7 -14.90 -5.86 -14.98
CA MET A 7 -15.23 -6.93 -15.93
C MET A 7 -16.72 -6.94 -16.32
N SER A 8 -17.62 -6.58 -15.40
CA SER A 8 -19.06 -6.46 -15.72
C SER A 8 -19.38 -5.33 -16.71
N ARG A 9 -18.45 -4.41 -16.98
CA ARG A 9 -18.62 -3.29 -17.91
C ARG A 9 -17.63 -3.33 -19.08
N ALA A 10 -16.59 -4.14 -19.02
CA ALA A 10 -15.55 -4.20 -20.04
C ALA A 10 -16.11 -4.55 -21.44
N HIS A 11 -17.15 -5.38 -21.49
CA HIS A 11 -17.78 -5.84 -22.74
C HIS A 11 -18.44 -4.72 -23.58
N VAL A 12 -18.70 -3.55 -23.01
CA VAL A 12 -19.27 -2.41 -23.76
C VAL A 12 -18.21 -1.59 -24.50
N PHE A 13 -16.92 -1.85 -24.27
CA PHE A 13 -15.84 -1.13 -24.94
C PHE A 13 -15.66 -1.68 -26.36
N ALA A 14 -15.78 -0.79 -27.37
CA ALA A 14 -15.69 -1.19 -28.78
C ALA A 14 -14.25 -1.43 -29.28
N GLY A 15 -13.24 -1.04 -28.49
CA GLY A 15 -11.83 -1.21 -28.85
C GLY A 15 -11.25 -2.56 -28.39
N ARG A 16 -9.98 -2.79 -28.73
CA ARG A 16 -9.24 -3.96 -28.23
C ARG A 16 -9.11 -3.90 -26.71
N THR A 17 -9.61 -4.91 -26.03
CA THR A 17 -9.40 -5.11 -24.59
C THR A 17 -8.24 -6.06 -24.37
N VAL A 18 -7.33 -5.70 -23.46
CA VAL A 18 -6.30 -6.59 -22.93
C VAL A 18 -6.44 -6.58 -21.41
N THR A 19 -6.49 -7.76 -20.82
CA THR A 19 -6.72 -7.95 -19.38
C THR A 19 -5.44 -8.36 -18.68
N PHE A 20 -5.32 -7.96 -17.41
CA PHE A 20 -4.28 -8.42 -16.51
C PHE A 20 -4.88 -8.90 -15.19
N GLY A 21 -4.19 -9.81 -14.51
CA GLY A 21 -4.64 -10.35 -13.22
C GLY A 21 -3.71 -11.39 -12.61
N VAL A 22 -4.00 -11.75 -11.37
CA VAL A 22 -3.33 -12.80 -10.61
C VAL A 22 -4.29 -13.95 -10.33
N ARG A 23 -5.56 -13.65 -10.00
CA ARG A 23 -6.53 -14.64 -9.51
C ARG A 23 -7.44 -15.16 -10.62
N SER A 24 -7.95 -14.25 -11.44
CA SER A 24 -8.83 -14.57 -12.55
C SER A 24 -8.01 -14.82 -13.82
N ASP A 25 -8.57 -15.59 -14.76
CA ASP A 25 -7.97 -15.76 -16.08
C ASP A 25 -7.84 -14.41 -16.80
N ALA A 26 -6.67 -14.20 -17.42
CA ALA A 26 -6.28 -12.93 -18.00
C ALA A 26 -5.26 -13.13 -19.13
N ASP A 27 -5.21 -12.18 -20.06
CA ASP A 27 -4.22 -12.16 -21.15
C ASP A 27 -2.79 -12.07 -20.60
N VAL A 28 -2.57 -11.18 -19.62
CA VAL A 28 -1.34 -11.07 -18.84
C VAL A 28 -1.61 -11.55 -17.42
N GLN A 29 -1.17 -12.78 -17.13
CA GLN A 29 -1.49 -13.44 -15.86
C GLN A 29 -0.23 -13.78 -15.08
N ALA A 30 -0.19 -13.37 -13.81
CA ALA A 30 0.83 -13.83 -12.88
C ALA A 30 0.46 -15.18 -12.25
N SER A 31 1.48 -15.98 -11.99
CA SER A 31 1.43 -17.26 -11.30
C SER A 31 2.69 -17.42 -10.46
N GLU A 32 2.71 -18.43 -9.57
CA GLU A 32 3.86 -18.71 -8.69
C GLU A 32 4.35 -17.47 -7.91
N VAL A 33 3.42 -16.62 -7.51
CA VAL A 33 3.72 -15.36 -6.85
C VAL A 33 4.33 -15.62 -5.49
N ARG A 34 5.53 -15.06 -5.26
CA ARG A 34 6.22 -15.12 -3.97
C ARG A 34 6.40 -13.71 -3.44
N MET A 35 5.63 -13.37 -2.40
CA MET A 35 5.83 -12.14 -1.63
C MET A 35 6.95 -12.36 -0.63
N ARG A 36 7.93 -11.46 -0.59
CA ARG A 36 9.11 -11.52 0.29
C ARG A 36 9.10 -10.40 1.33
N GLY A 37 7.90 -10.00 1.77
CA GLY A 37 7.72 -8.91 2.72
C GLY A 37 8.35 -7.60 2.21
N LEU A 38 9.35 -7.10 2.93
CA LEU A 38 10.05 -5.85 2.61
C LEU A 38 11.13 -5.99 1.53
N ASP A 39 11.41 -7.21 1.06
CA ASP A 39 12.37 -7.51 -0.01
C ASP A 39 11.71 -7.66 -1.39
N GLY A 40 10.46 -7.22 -1.50
CA GLY A 40 9.68 -7.17 -2.74
C GLY A 40 9.01 -8.49 -3.11
N PHE A 41 8.94 -8.80 -4.41
CA PHE A 41 8.26 -9.99 -4.91
C PHE A 41 8.87 -10.56 -6.20
N SER A 42 8.57 -11.83 -6.45
CA SER A 42 8.80 -12.49 -7.74
C SER A 42 7.54 -13.19 -8.24
N ALA A 43 7.39 -13.31 -9.56
CA ALA A 43 6.27 -14.02 -10.19
C ALA A 43 6.61 -14.52 -11.60
N SER A 44 6.05 -15.67 -11.95
CA SER A 44 6.01 -16.19 -13.32
C SER A 44 4.83 -15.53 -14.06
N VAL A 45 5.07 -14.85 -15.18
CA VAL A 45 4.03 -14.13 -15.93
C VAL A 45 3.85 -14.72 -17.32
N ARG A 46 2.63 -15.14 -17.64
CA ARG A 46 2.20 -15.53 -18.99
C ARG A 46 1.64 -14.31 -19.71
N THR A 47 2.01 -14.12 -20.97
CA THR A 47 1.50 -13.07 -21.87
C THR A 47 1.21 -13.65 -23.25
N PRO A 48 0.50 -12.92 -24.13
CA PRO A 48 0.30 -13.34 -25.52
C PRO A 48 1.60 -13.48 -26.33
N ALA A 49 2.69 -12.81 -25.93
CA ALA A 49 4.00 -12.86 -26.60
C ALA A 49 4.94 -13.92 -26.02
N GLY A 50 4.51 -14.67 -25.00
CA GLY A 50 5.32 -15.66 -24.28
C GLY A 50 5.33 -15.44 -22.77
N ALA A 51 6.23 -16.12 -22.08
CA ALA A 51 6.37 -16.04 -20.63
C ALA A 51 7.61 -15.22 -20.24
N LEU A 52 7.54 -14.54 -19.09
CA LEU A 52 8.66 -13.86 -18.46
C LEU A 52 8.67 -14.09 -16.95
N GLN A 53 9.85 -13.93 -16.36
CA GLN A 53 10.03 -13.94 -14.91
C GLN A 53 10.16 -12.50 -14.41
N LEU A 54 9.39 -12.16 -13.39
CA LEU A 54 9.50 -10.90 -12.69
C LEU A 54 10.24 -11.11 -11.37
N ASP A 55 11.17 -10.21 -11.08
CA ASP A 55 11.72 -10.00 -9.75
C ASP A 55 11.86 -8.49 -9.53
N THR A 56 11.40 -7.97 -8.41
CA THR A 56 11.47 -6.53 -8.11
C THR A 56 11.52 -6.27 -6.61
N SER A 57 12.06 -5.12 -6.23
CA SER A 57 12.04 -4.61 -4.86
C SER A 57 10.77 -3.82 -4.53
N LEU A 58 9.83 -3.68 -5.46
CA LEU A 58 8.54 -3.05 -5.18
C LEU A 58 7.71 -3.89 -4.21
N LEU A 59 6.95 -3.23 -3.34
CA LEU A 59 6.25 -3.90 -2.24
C LEU A 59 4.81 -4.27 -2.59
N GLY A 60 4.43 -5.50 -2.24
CA GLY A 60 3.03 -5.93 -2.12
C GLY A 60 2.28 -6.22 -3.42
N THR A 61 1.08 -6.77 -3.23
CA THR A 61 0.09 -7.14 -4.25
C THR A 61 -0.34 -5.96 -5.12
N GLY A 62 -0.43 -4.77 -4.54
CA GLY A 62 -0.74 -3.53 -5.26
C GLY A 62 0.28 -3.21 -6.35
N ASN A 63 1.58 -3.32 -6.06
CA ASN A 63 2.61 -3.11 -7.08
C ASN A 63 2.71 -4.25 -8.07
N LEU A 64 2.46 -5.50 -7.68
CA LEU A 64 2.33 -6.61 -8.63
C LEU A 64 1.25 -6.29 -9.68
N SER A 65 0.08 -5.84 -9.25
CA SER A 65 -1.01 -5.45 -10.15
C SER A 65 -0.60 -4.32 -11.11
N ASN A 66 0.11 -3.31 -10.61
CA ASN A 66 0.63 -2.21 -11.42
C ASN A 66 1.65 -2.70 -12.47
N VAL A 67 2.55 -3.61 -12.08
CA VAL A 67 3.55 -4.19 -12.98
C VAL A 67 2.89 -5.04 -14.06
N LEU A 68 1.86 -5.81 -13.73
CA LEU A 68 1.11 -6.58 -14.72
C LEU A 68 0.35 -5.68 -15.70
N ALA A 69 -0.25 -4.59 -15.22
CA ALA A 69 -0.88 -3.59 -16.09
C ALA A 69 0.14 -2.96 -17.05
N ALA A 70 1.31 -2.56 -16.55
CA ALA A 70 2.40 -2.02 -17.37
C ALA A 70 2.93 -3.04 -18.38
N THR A 71 3.04 -4.31 -17.97
CA THR A 71 3.45 -5.43 -18.83
C THR A 71 2.45 -5.63 -19.97
N ALA A 72 1.15 -5.58 -19.69
CA ALA A 72 0.10 -5.67 -20.71
C ALA A 72 0.21 -4.56 -21.76
N VAL A 73 0.49 -3.32 -21.32
CA VAL A 73 0.74 -2.20 -22.24
C VAL A 73 2.02 -2.45 -23.05
N ALA A 74 3.14 -2.79 -22.39
CA ALA A 74 4.42 -2.99 -23.07
C ALA A 74 4.37 -4.10 -24.12
N VAL A 75 3.73 -5.24 -23.80
CA VAL A 75 3.52 -6.34 -24.76
C VAL A 75 2.63 -5.91 -25.92
N THR A 76 1.63 -5.06 -25.68
CA THR A 76 0.76 -4.53 -26.76
C THR A 76 1.53 -3.67 -27.75
N PHE A 77 2.64 -3.06 -27.34
CA PHE A 77 3.53 -2.26 -28.17
C PHE A 77 4.83 -3.00 -28.53
N ASP A 78 4.80 -4.33 -28.54
CA ASP A 78 5.89 -5.20 -28.98
C ASP A 78 7.24 -4.97 -28.27
N VAL A 79 7.22 -4.51 -27.01
CA VAL A 79 8.43 -4.40 -26.20
C VAL A 79 8.94 -5.82 -25.88
N PRO A 80 10.23 -6.13 -26.14
CA PRO A 80 10.79 -7.44 -25.85
C PRO A 80 10.62 -7.86 -24.38
N LEU A 81 10.28 -9.13 -24.14
CA LEU A 81 9.97 -9.66 -22.80
C LEU A 81 11.17 -9.57 -21.84
N ASP A 82 12.38 -9.79 -22.36
CA ASP A 82 13.64 -9.63 -21.62
C ASP A 82 13.89 -8.18 -21.21
N ALA A 83 13.57 -7.22 -22.08
CA ALA A 83 13.63 -5.79 -21.76
C ALA A 83 12.62 -5.41 -20.67
N ILE A 84 11.39 -5.96 -20.71
CA ILE A 84 10.38 -5.77 -19.65
C ILE A 84 10.90 -6.32 -18.32
N ALA A 85 11.33 -7.58 -18.28
CA ALA A 85 11.84 -8.23 -17.07
C ALA A 85 13.04 -7.47 -16.47
N SER A 86 14.00 -7.10 -17.31
CA SER A 86 15.17 -6.31 -16.92
C SER A 86 14.77 -4.95 -16.36
N ARG A 87 13.76 -4.29 -16.94
CA ARG A 87 13.34 -2.99 -16.43
C ARG A 87 12.58 -3.08 -15.12
N VAL A 88 11.72 -4.09 -14.96
CA VAL A 88 10.98 -4.32 -13.71
C VAL A 88 11.92 -4.58 -12.52
N SER A 89 13.02 -5.32 -12.72
CA SER A 89 14.00 -5.56 -11.66
C SER A 89 14.78 -4.32 -11.25
N ALA A 90 14.94 -3.36 -12.16
CA ALA A 90 15.57 -2.08 -11.89
C ALA A 90 14.61 -1.02 -11.33
N LEU A 91 13.30 -1.28 -11.26
CA LEU A 91 12.34 -0.29 -10.76
C LEU A 91 12.62 0.08 -9.30
N ARG A 92 12.34 1.34 -9.00
CA ARG A 92 12.30 1.87 -7.63
C ARG A 92 10.93 2.53 -7.42
N PRO A 93 10.39 2.50 -6.20
CA PRO A 93 9.17 3.22 -5.91
C PRO A 93 9.37 4.70 -6.22
N ALA A 94 8.35 5.33 -6.78
CA ALA A 94 8.33 6.79 -6.86
C ALA A 94 8.28 7.37 -5.44
N ARG A 95 8.79 8.60 -5.27
CA ARG A 95 8.81 9.30 -3.99
C ARG A 95 7.41 9.26 -3.34
N ARG A 96 7.36 8.87 -2.07
CA ARG A 96 6.12 8.77 -1.26
C ARG A 96 5.06 7.77 -1.78
N ARG A 97 5.47 6.77 -2.55
CA ARG A 97 4.58 5.73 -3.10
C ARG A 97 5.05 4.32 -2.75
N GLY A 98 5.11 4.03 -1.46
CA GLY A 98 5.62 2.76 -0.93
C GLY A 98 7.15 2.72 -0.90
N GLU A 99 7.78 3.86 -0.64
CA GLU A 99 9.23 3.97 -0.51
C GLU A 99 9.68 3.38 0.83
N LEU A 100 10.56 2.37 0.79
CA LEU A 100 11.12 1.74 1.98
C LEU A 100 12.42 2.42 2.38
N LEU A 101 12.46 2.93 3.61
CA LEU A 101 13.58 3.68 4.17
C LEU A 101 14.02 3.02 5.47
N ARG A 102 15.31 2.68 5.55
CA ARG A 102 15.93 2.20 6.79
C ARG A 102 16.69 3.37 7.40
N LEU A 103 16.14 3.96 8.46
CA LEU A 103 16.71 5.15 9.10
C LEU A 103 17.86 4.73 10.04
N PRO A 104 18.96 5.51 10.14
CA PRO A 104 20.11 5.15 10.98
C PRO A 104 19.78 4.95 12.47
N GLY A 105 18.77 5.64 13.00
CA GLY A 105 18.22 5.43 14.33
C GLY A 105 17.48 4.10 14.54
N GLY A 106 17.53 3.16 13.58
CA GLY A 106 17.00 1.81 13.71
C GLY A 106 15.49 1.68 13.42
N VAL A 107 14.86 2.72 12.90
CA VAL A 107 13.44 2.68 12.46
C VAL A 107 13.38 2.31 10.98
N THR A 108 12.46 1.41 10.62
CA THR A 108 12.12 1.16 9.22
C THR A 108 10.84 1.90 8.87
N LEU A 109 10.87 2.73 7.83
CA LEU A 109 9.75 3.58 7.41
C LEU A 109 9.28 3.17 6.01
N ILE A 110 7.98 2.95 5.85
CA ILE A 110 7.29 2.85 4.57
C ILE A 110 6.59 4.19 4.31
N ASP A 111 7.16 4.99 3.42
CA ASP A 111 6.59 6.26 2.98
C ASP A 111 5.64 6.04 1.79
N ASP A 112 4.35 6.07 2.08
CA ASP A 112 3.25 6.00 1.12
C ASP A 112 2.31 7.20 1.31
N SER A 113 2.89 8.37 1.65
CA SER A 113 2.16 9.56 2.08
C SER A 113 1.64 10.44 0.92
N TYR A 114 1.78 10.01 -0.34
CA TYR A 114 1.35 10.81 -1.49
C TYR A 114 -0.17 10.86 -1.63
N ASN A 115 -0.84 9.70 -1.58
CA ASN A 115 -2.29 9.61 -1.64
C ASN A 115 -2.79 8.29 -1.02
N SER A 116 -4.08 8.25 -0.71
CA SER A 116 -4.73 7.06 -0.16
C SER A 116 -6.10 6.82 -0.80
N SER A 117 -6.48 5.56 -0.83
CA SER A 117 -7.80 5.05 -1.18
C SER A 117 -8.03 3.74 -0.42
N PRO A 118 -9.28 3.25 -0.26
CA PRO A 118 -9.53 2.08 0.57
C PRO A 118 -8.75 0.84 0.12
N THR A 119 -8.74 0.56 -1.18
CA THR A 119 -7.97 -0.55 -1.76
C THR A 119 -6.46 -0.37 -1.57
N ALA A 120 -5.95 0.84 -1.81
CA ALA A 120 -4.52 1.11 -1.65
C ALA A 120 -4.08 0.97 -0.18
N LEU A 121 -4.90 1.43 0.76
CA LEU A 121 -4.63 1.31 2.20
C LEU A 121 -4.60 -0.16 2.63
N LYS A 122 -5.58 -0.97 2.21
CA LYS A 122 -5.61 -2.41 2.49
C LYS A 122 -4.33 -3.10 1.98
N HIS A 123 -3.89 -2.80 0.75
CA HIS A 123 -2.63 -3.35 0.22
C HIS A 123 -1.39 -2.89 1.03
N SER A 124 -1.31 -1.63 1.46
CA SER A 124 -0.18 -1.17 2.29
C SER A 124 -0.18 -1.85 3.67
N LEU A 125 -1.35 -2.13 4.23
CA LEU A 125 -1.51 -2.89 5.46
C LEU A 125 -1.15 -4.38 5.30
N GLU A 126 -1.43 -5.00 4.15
CA GLU A 126 -0.95 -6.36 3.83
C GLU A 126 0.59 -6.43 3.82
N VAL A 127 1.26 -5.40 3.29
CA VAL A 127 2.74 -5.30 3.32
C VAL A 127 3.23 -5.24 4.77
N VAL A 128 2.59 -4.42 5.61
CA VAL A 128 2.92 -4.32 7.04
C VAL A 128 2.66 -5.65 7.77
N ALA A 129 1.56 -6.34 7.45
CA ALA A 129 1.21 -7.64 8.02
C ALA A 129 2.29 -8.69 7.72
N ALA A 130 2.73 -8.74 6.46
CA ALA A 130 3.73 -9.71 5.99
C ALA A 130 5.17 -9.36 6.40
N ALA A 131 5.43 -8.14 6.87
CA ALA A 131 6.76 -7.73 7.29
C ALA A 131 7.23 -8.50 8.54
N THR A 132 8.47 -9.00 8.48
CA THR A 132 9.16 -9.71 9.55
C THR A 132 10.39 -8.93 10.02
N GLY A 133 10.87 -9.23 11.23
CA GLY A 133 12.10 -8.62 11.77
C GLY A 133 11.92 -7.26 12.43
N SER A 134 10.70 -6.72 12.48
CA SER A 134 10.38 -5.56 13.31
C SER A 134 9.96 -5.98 14.72
N ALA A 135 10.30 -5.14 15.71
CA ALA A 135 9.87 -5.34 17.10
C ALA A 135 8.41 -4.94 17.30
N ARG A 136 7.96 -3.90 16.59
CA ARG A 136 6.57 -3.42 16.57
C ARG A 136 6.19 -2.88 15.21
N LYS A 137 4.89 -2.82 14.95
CA LYS A 137 4.28 -2.25 13.75
C LYS A 137 3.44 -1.04 14.12
N VAL A 138 3.77 0.11 13.54
CA VAL A 138 3.12 1.40 13.76
C VAL A 138 2.56 1.89 12.44
N ALA A 139 1.33 2.41 12.44
CA ALA A 139 0.77 3.05 11.25
C ALA A 139 0.25 4.45 11.57
N VAL A 140 0.51 5.40 10.67
CA VAL A 140 -0.07 6.74 10.66
C VAL A 140 -0.93 6.86 9.41
N LEU A 141 -2.24 6.77 9.61
CA LEU A 141 -3.25 6.69 8.57
C LEU A 141 -4.06 7.98 8.52
N GLY A 142 -3.93 8.72 7.42
CA GLY A 142 -4.68 9.93 7.16
C GLY A 142 -6.00 9.64 6.45
N GLU A 143 -6.95 10.55 6.62
CA GLU A 143 -8.22 10.53 5.89
C GLU A 143 -8.00 10.38 4.37
N MET A 144 -8.86 9.56 3.77
CA MET A 144 -9.02 9.39 2.33
C MET A 144 -10.06 10.41 1.85
N LEU A 145 -9.59 11.45 1.16
CA LEU A 145 -10.43 12.51 0.60
C LEU A 145 -11.09 12.04 -0.71
N GLU A 146 -12.08 12.81 -1.19
CA GLU A 146 -12.81 12.56 -2.45
C GLU A 146 -13.67 11.27 -2.46
N LEU A 147 -14.10 10.79 -1.29
CA LEU A 147 -14.99 9.61 -1.17
C LEU A 147 -16.48 9.95 -1.15
N GLY A 148 -16.83 11.24 -1.11
CA GLY A 148 -18.22 11.70 -1.04
C GLY A 148 -18.96 11.16 0.18
N GLU A 149 -20.25 10.86 0.01
CA GLU A 149 -21.12 10.33 1.08
C GLU A 149 -20.66 8.97 1.64
N TYR A 150 -19.82 8.23 0.90
CA TYR A 150 -19.31 6.92 1.31
C TYR A 150 -18.09 7.00 2.21
N GLY A 151 -17.59 8.21 2.52
CA GLY A 151 -16.37 8.42 3.31
C GLY A 151 -16.35 7.62 4.60
N SER A 152 -17.36 7.79 5.46
CA SER A 152 -17.47 7.09 6.75
C SER A 152 -17.46 5.57 6.60
N LEU A 153 -18.29 5.03 5.68
CA LEU A 153 -18.37 3.60 5.42
C LEU A 153 -17.03 3.01 4.98
N LEU A 154 -16.40 3.64 3.98
CA LEU A 154 -15.17 3.14 3.37
C LEU A 154 -13.95 3.24 4.30
N HIS A 155 -13.93 4.22 5.21
CA HIS A 155 -12.94 4.27 6.29
C HIS A 155 -13.16 3.16 7.32
N GLY A 156 -14.41 2.95 7.75
CA GLY A 156 -14.78 1.87 8.66
C GLY A 156 -14.38 0.49 8.14
N GLU A 157 -14.56 0.23 6.84
CA GLU A 157 -14.11 -1.01 6.19
C GLU A 157 -12.58 -1.25 6.26
N CYS A 158 -11.79 -0.20 6.51
CA CYS A 158 -10.33 -0.31 6.64
C CYS A 158 -9.89 -0.57 8.09
N GLY A 159 -10.76 -0.37 9.09
CA GLY A 159 -10.42 -0.59 10.50
C GLY A 159 -10.10 -2.05 10.82
N GLN A 160 -10.85 -2.99 10.23
CA GLN A 160 -10.54 -4.42 10.35
C GLN A 160 -9.17 -4.76 9.75
N ALA A 161 -8.85 -4.21 8.58
CA ALA A 161 -7.54 -4.42 7.95
C ALA A 161 -6.39 -3.87 8.80
N ALA A 162 -6.61 -2.78 9.55
CA ALA A 162 -5.62 -2.25 10.48
C ALA A 162 -5.38 -3.20 11.66
N LYS A 163 -6.43 -3.86 12.17
CA LYS A 163 -6.29 -4.92 13.18
C LYS A 163 -5.55 -6.14 12.62
N ASP A 164 -5.94 -6.61 11.44
CA ASP A 164 -5.38 -7.81 10.79
C ASP A 164 -3.91 -7.63 10.42
N ALA A 165 -3.47 -6.39 10.19
CA ALA A 165 -2.07 -6.05 9.98
C ALA A 165 -1.18 -6.25 11.22
N GLY A 166 -1.78 -6.50 12.39
CA GLY A 166 -1.05 -6.73 13.64
C GLY A 166 -0.35 -5.47 14.14
N LEU A 167 -0.99 -4.31 14.00
CA LEU A 167 -0.44 -3.03 14.47
C LEU A 167 -0.39 -2.98 16.00
N ASP A 168 0.75 -2.56 16.53
CA ASP A 168 0.95 -2.25 17.96
C ASP A 168 0.51 -0.82 18.30
N CYS A 169 0.58 0.09 17.33
CA CYS A 169 0.13 1.48 17.46
C CYS A 169 -0.50 1.95 16.14
N LEU A 170 -1.68 2.54 16.24
CA LEU A 170 -2.42 3.11 15.13
C LEU A 170 -2.70 4.59 15.42
N PHE A 171 -2.17 5.46 14.58
CA PHE A 171 -2.51 6.88 14.55
C PHE A 171 -3.46 7.12 13.37
N VAL A 172 -4.60 7.74 13.63
CA VAL A 172 -5.60 8.09 12.62
C VAL A 172 -5.75 9.60 12.61
N VAL A 173 -5.53 10.22 11.46
CA VAL A 173 -5.47 11.68 11.31
C VAL A 173 -6.53 12.16 10.32
N GLY A 174 -7.49 12.96 10.79
CA GLY A 174 -8.52 13.54 9.93
C GLY A 174 -9.83 13.86 10.66
N GLY A 175 -10.87 14.12 9.89
CA GLY A 175 -12.21 14.40 10.38
C GLY A 175 -12.99 13.16 10.81
N ALA A 176 -14.31 13.31 10.90
CA ALA A 176 -15.21 12.27 11.38
C ALA A 176 -15.13 10.96 10.55
N ALA A 177 -14.95 11.06 9.23
CA ALA A 177 -14.81 9.89 8.37
C ALA A 177 -13.57 9.06 8.74
N ALA A 178 -12.43 9.70 9.02
CA ALA A 178 -11.24 9.00 9.51
C ALA A 178 -11.49 8.37 10.89
N GLY A 179 -12.27 9.04 11.76
CA GLY A 179 -12.71 8.50 13.06
C GLY A 179 -13.38 7.12 12.96
N GLU A 180 -14.14 6.86 11.88
CA GLU A 180 -14.76 5.54 11.65
C GLU A 180 -13.73 4.41 11.47
N LEU A 181 -12.56 4.71 10.90
CA LEU A 181 -11.46 3.74 10.82
C LEU A 181 -10.97 3.37 12.22
N ALA A 182 -10.73 4.38 13.07
CA ALA A 182 -10.27 4.18 14.44
C ALA A 182 -11.29 3.40 15.27
N ASP A 183 -12.58 3.73 15.14
CA ASP A 183 -13.67 3.05 15.83
C ASP A 183 -13.84 1.62 15.34
N ALA A 184 -13.76 1.37 14.04
CA ALA A 184 -13.80 0.03 13.48
C ALA A 184 -12.59 -0.82 13.91
N ALA A 185 -11.39 -0.26 13.96
CA ALA A 185 -10.21 -0.96 14.49
C ALA A 185 -10.37 -1.33 15.98
N ARG A 186 -10.98 -0.43 16.77
CA ARG A 186 -11.32 -0.70 18.18
C ARG A 186 -12.34 -1.83 18.30
N LYS A 187 -13.42 -1.79 17.51
CA LYS A 187 -14.45 -2.85 17.47
C LYS A 187 -13.88 -4.20 17.02
N ALA A 188 -12.88 -4.20 16.13
CA ALA A 188 -12.13 -5.38 15.72
C ALA A 188 -11.16 -5.91 16.80
N GLY A 189 -11.07 -5.25 17.96
CA GLY A 189 -10.28 -5.71 19.11
C GLY A 189 -8.85 -5.16 19.16
N MET A 190 -8.56 -4.02 18.54
CA MET A 190 -7.35 -3.26 18.88
C MET A 190 -7.54 -2.58 20.26
N PRO A 191 -6.56 -2.69 21.18
CA PRO A 191 -6.65 -2.02 22.49
C PRO A 191 -6.80 -0.51 22.37
N ALA A 192 -7.71 0.10 23.14
CA ALA A 192 -7.95 1.53 23.07
C ALA A 192 -6.68 2.38 23.26
N GLY A 193 -5.75 1.97 24.14
CA GLY A 193 -4.47 2.67 24.36
C GLY A 193 -3.49 2.62 23.17
N SER A 194 -3.68 1.67 22.25
CA SER A 194 -2.89 1.56 21.01
C SER A 194 -3.42 2.43 19.87
N ILE A 195 -4.60 3.03 20.02
CA ILE A 195 -5.23 3.85 18.97
C ILE A 195 -5.20 5.31 19.41
N VAL A 196 -4.66 6.17 18.55
CA VAL A 196 -4.71 7.63 18.69
C VAL A 196 -5.49 8.17 17.50
N PHE A 197 -6.59 8.87 17.76
CA PHE A 197 -7.35 9.58 16.74
C PHE A 197 -7.30 11.07 17.03
N THR A 198 -6.98 11.87 16.02
CA THR A 198 -7.01 13.33 16.10
C THR A 198 -7.28 13.93 14.73
N SER A 199 -7.92 15.10 14.70
CA SER A 199 -8.05 15.91 13.48
C SER A 199 -6.82 16.79 13.22
N ASN A 200 -5.86 16.82 14.15
CA ASN A 200 -4.68 17.66 14.08
C ASN A 200 -3.42 16.82 13.81
N ARG A 201 -2.82 17.02 12.63
CA ARG A 201 -1.57 16.37 12.24
C ARG A 201 -0.41 16.66 13.22
N GLU A 202 -0.30 17.88 13.73
CA GLU A 202 0.81 18.26 14.63
C GLU A 202 0.69 17.58 16.00
N GLU A 203 -0.54 17.37 16.47
CA GLU A 203 -0.81 16.56 17.66
C GLU A 203 -0.44 15.10 17.42
N ALA A 204 -0.87 14.52 16.29
CA ALA A 204 -0.52 13.16 15.90
C ALA A 204 1.01 12.97 15.84
N LEU A 205 1.72 13.94 15.26
CA LEU A 205 3.17 13.93 15.17
C LEU A 205 3.83 13.99 16.56
N THR A 206 3.36 14.89 17.42
CA THR A 206 3.87 15.03 18.79
C THR A 206 3.72 13.74 19.58
N GLU A 207 2.56 13.09 19.48
CA GLU A 207 2.31 11.80 20.14
C GLU A 207 3.09 10.65 19.50
N LEU A 208 3.27 10.67 18.18
CA LEU A 208 4.05 9.67 17.45
C LEU A 208 5.51 9.66 17.91
N LEU A 209 6.15 10.83 18.00
CA LEU A 209 7.57 10.93 18.39
C LEU A 209 7.83 10.44 19.82
N LYS A 210 6.82 10.47 20.70
CA LYS A 210 6.92 9.91 22.06
C LYS A 210 6.86 8.38 22.07
N ARG A 211 6.31 7.76 21.02
CA ARG A 211 6.02 6.32 21.00
C ARG A 211 6.94 5.54 20.08
N VAL A 212 7.35 6.10 18.94
CA VAL A 212 8.24 5.43 17.98
C VAL A 212 9.62 5.25 18.60
N ARG A 213 10.23 4.08 18.39
CA ARG A 213 11.55 3.74 18.93
C ARG A 213 12.34 2.85 17.95
N PRO A 214 13.66 2.69 18.14
CA PRO A 214 14.46 1.76 17.33
C PRO A 214 13.85 0.35 17.29
N GLY A 215 13.86 -0.27 16.13
CA GLY A 215 13.25 -1.58 15.85
C GLY A 215 11.81 -1.53 15.35
N ASP A 216 11.15 -0.37 15.35
CA ASP A 216 9.79 -0.22 14.82
C ASP A 216 9.77 -0.22 13.29
N LEU A 217 8.71 -0.82 12.73
CA LEU A 217 8.27 -0.59 11.36
C LEU A 217 7.13 0.45 11.38
N VAL A 218 7.29 1.55 10.66
CA VAL A 218 6.32 2.64 10.58
C VAL A 218 5.77 2.76 9.16
N LEU A 219 4.46 2.67 8.99
CA LEU A 219 3.76 3.02 7.74
C LEU A 219 3.19 4.43 7.87
N VAL A 220 3.41 5.30 6.88
CA VAL A 220 2.72 6.59 6.79
C VAL A 220 1.95 6.66 5.47
N LYS A 221 0.63 6.85 5.55
CA LYS A 221 -0.24 6.88 4.38
C LYS A 221 -1.45 7.78 4.61
N GLY A 222 -1.83 8.59 3.63
CA GLY A 222 -3.02 9.43 3.69
C GLY A 222 -3.23 10.19 2.39
N SER A 223 -4.38 10.84 2.21
CA SER A 223 -4.55 11.74 1.07
C SER A 223 -3.61 12.95 1.17
N ARG A 224 -3.20 13.46 0.01
CA ARG A 224 -2.28 14.61 -0.08
C ARG A 224 -2.73 15.81 0.76
N GLY A 225 -4.03 16.08 0.81
CA GLY A 225 -4.61 17.20 1.57
C GLY A 225 -4.42 17.10 3.09
N ILE A 226 -4.20 15.89 3.63
CA ILE A 226 -3.87 15.69 5.06
C ILE A 226 -2.40 16.05 5.34
N GLY A 227 -1.55 15.99 4.31
CA GLY A 227 -0.15 16.42 4.39
C GLY A 227 0.67 15.61 5.40
N LEU A 228 0.49 14.28 5.43
CA LEU A 228 1.27 13.39 6.30
C LEU A 228 2.73 13.23 5.85
N ASP A 229 3.13 13.85 4.75
CA ASP A 229 4.53 13.92 4.36
C ASP A 229 5.40 14.68 5.37
N VAL A 230 4.81 15.63 6.11
CA VAL A 230 5.50 16.30 7.23
C VAL A 230 5.88 15.29 8.33
N VAL A 231 5.03 14.29 8.57
CA VAL A 231 5.32 13.23 9.56
C VAL A 231 6.52 12.40 9.10
N VAL A 232 6.56 12.05 7.82
CA VAL A 232 7.69 11.35 7.20
C VAL A 232 8.98 12.16 7.35
N ASP A 233 8.97 13.43 6.96
CA ASP A 233 10.15 14.29 6.99
C ASP A 233 10.66 14.49 8.43
N ARG A 234 9.75 14.61 9.41
CA ARG A 234 10.13 14.70 10.82
C ARG A 234 10.73 13.40 11.36
N LEU A 235 10.16 12.24 11.02
CA LEU A 235 10.73 10.94 11.39
C LEU A 235 12.14 10.75 10.81
N LYS A 236 12.35 11.13 9.54
CA LYS A 236 13.69 11.09 8.93
C LYS A 236 14.68 11.95 9.70
N ALA A 237 14.28 13.13 10.15
CA ALA A 237 15.15 14.01 10.92
C ALA A 237 15.40 13.53 12.36
N GLU A 238 14.42 12.89 13.01
CA GLU A 238 14.56 12.39 14.40
C GLU A 238 15.44 11.14 14.47
N PHE A 239 15.34 10.27 13.48
CA PHE A 239 16.05 9.00 13.41
C PHE A 239 17.16 8.99 12.35
N ALA A 240 17.67 10.18 11.99
CA ALA A 240 18.80 10.36 11.06
C ALA A 240 20.10 9.75 11.59
#